data_AF-A0A316MD45-F1
#
_entry.id   AF-A0A316MD45-F1
#
_cell.length_a   1.000
_cell.length_b   1.000
_cell.length_c   1.000
_cell.angle_alpha   90.00
_cell.angle_beta   90.00
_cell.angle_gamma   90.00
#
_symmetry.space_group_name_H-M   'P 1'
#
loop_
_entity.id
_entity.type
_entity.pdbx_description
1 polymer ?
#
loop_
_entity_poly.entity_id
_entity_poly.type
_entity_poly.pdbx_seq_one_letter_code
_entity_poly.pdbx_strand_id
1 'polypeptide(L)'
;MMKIIPVTMKQANEFVLSHHRHHGKVRGCKFCIGVTGNDGTLHGIAIVGRPVSRYLDNGTTAEVTRLCTDGYHNACSFLYGACARIARQMGYTALLTYILENENGASLRASGWTDKGICGGGNWNVKSRPRADSQNSGMKRRYYKELR
;
A
#
# COMPACT_ATOMS: atom_id res chain seq x y z
N MET A 1 -19.56 10.75 5.85
CA MET A 1 -19.18 10.44 4.47
C MET A 1 -17.68 10.60 4.33
N MET A 2 -17.01 9.60 3.77
CA MET A 2 -15.57 9.68 3.50
C MET A 2 -15.33 10.24 2.11
N LYS A 3 -14.30 11.07 1.96
CA LYS A 3 -13.89 11.64 0.68
C LYS A 3 -12.44 11.31 0.37
N ILE A 4 -12.16 10.92 -0.88
CA ILE A 4 -10.80 10.78 -1.37
C ILE A 4 -10.28 12.15 -1.78
N ILE A 5 -9.07 12.48 -1.33
CA ILE A 5 -8.37 13.71 -1.69
C ILE A 5 -6.99 13.39 -2.26
N PRO A 6 -6.45 14.20 -3.18
CA PRO A 6 -5.04 14.10 -3.54
C PRO A 6 -4.17 14.53 -2.35
N VAL A 7 -3.04 13.85 -2.16
CA VAL A 7 -2.01 14.28 -1.22
C VAL A 7 -0.65 14.19 -1.90
N THR A 8 0.28 15.05 -1.51
CA THR A 8 1.66 14.93 -1.95
C THR A 8 2.32 13.72 -1.28
N MET A 9 3.38 13.19 -1.89
CA MET A 9 4.19 12.13 -1.26
C MET A 9 4.81 12.60 0.06
N LYS A 10 5.12 13.90 0.19
CA LYS A 10 5.63 14.49 1.44
C LYS A 10 4.59 14.38 2.55
N GLN A 11 3.36 14.85 2.31
CA GLN A 11 2.26 14.76 3.27
C GLN A 11 1.94 13.31 3.66
N ALA A 12 1.92 12.39 2.67
CA ALA A 12 1.67 10.98 2.93
C ALA A 12 2.76 10.36 3.82
N ASN A 13 4.04 10.68 3.56
CA ASN A 13 5.15 10.23 4.39
C ASN A 13 5.10 10.83 5.81
N GLU A 14 4.73 12.10 5.95
CA GLU A 14 4.56 12.74 7.26
C GLU A 14 3.47 12.04 8.08
N PHE A 15 2.32 11.71 7.46
CA PHE A 15 1.26 10.94 8.11
C PHE A 15 1.71 9.53 8.52
N VAL A 16 2.44 8.83 7.64
CA VAL A 16 2.99 7.50 7.95
C VAL A 16 3.92 7.56 9.16
N LEU A 17 4.80 8.56 9.24
CA LEU A 17 5.73 8.68 10.35
C LEU A 17 5.06 9.00 11.68
N SER A 18 3.97 9.77 11.68
CA SER A 18 3.23 10.07 12.90
C SER A 18 2.38 8.91 13.42
N HIS A 19 1.93 8.00 12.54
CA HIS A 19 1.00 6.93 12.91
C HIS A 19 1.62 5.52 12.86
N HIS A 20 2.78 5.34 12.22
CA HIS A 20 3.37 4.02 12.03
C HIS A 20 4.76 3.90 12.67
N ARG A 21 4.82 3.16 13.79
CA ARG A 21 6.04 2.99 14.61
C ARG A 21 7.21 2.29 13.86
N HIS A 22 6.89 1.48 12.85
CA HIS A 22 7.85 0.59 12.18
C HIS A 22 7.98 0.81 10.67
N HIS A 23 7.50 1.93 10.12
CA HIS A 23 7.58 2.18 8.68
C HIS A 23 8.28 3.49 8.39
N GLY A 24 9.36 3.40 7.62
CA GLY A 24 10.08 4.57 7.11
C GLY A 24 9.40 5.19 5.89
N LYS A 25 9.93 6.35 5.48
CA LYS A 25 9.49 7.08 4.29
C LYS A 25 9.67 6.24 3.03
N VAL A 26 8.69 6.29 2.13
CA VAL A 26 8.83 5.82 0.75
C VAL A 26 9.56 6.87 -0.08
N ARG A 27 10.41 6.39 -1.01
CA ARG A 27 11.30 7.22 -1.84
C ARG A 27 10.71 7.63 -3.19
N GLY A 28 9.58 7.06 -3.59
CA GLY A 28 8.92 7.36 -4.84
C GLY A 28 7.49 6.83 -4.86
N CYS A 29 6.68 7.42 -5.73
CA CYS A 29 5.29 7.03 -5.94
C CYS A 29 4.89 7.21 -7.40
N LYS A 30 3.82 6.54 -7.80
CA LYS A 30 3.03 6.84 -9.00
C LYS A 30 1.93 7.84 -8.67
N PHE A 31 1.27 7.65 -7.54
CA PHE A 31 0.31 8.59 -6.97
C PHE A 31 0.15 8.34 -5.47
N CYS A 32 -0.37 9.35 -4.76
CA CYS A 32 -0.74 9.27 -3.36
C CYS A 32 -2.15 9.84 -3.17
N ILE A 33 -2.91 9.23 -2.28
CA ILE A 33 -4.26 9.70 -1.91
C ILE A 33 -4.43 9.70 -0.39
N GLY A 34 -5.29 10.59 0.08
CA GLY A 34 -5.79 10.62 1.45
C GLY A 34 -7.28 10.34 1.52
N VAL A 35 -7.76 9.98 2.71
CA VAL A 35 -9.18 9.89 3.02
C VAL A 35 -9.51 10.85 4.16
N THR A 36 -10.55 11.66 3.98
CA THR A 36 -11.05 12.59 5.01
C THR A 36 -12.43 12.19 5.52
N GLY A 37 -12.71 12.56 6.77
CA GLY A 37 -14.04 12.53 7.38
C GLY A 37 -14.93 13.68 6.89
N ASN A 38 -16.12 13.78 7.47
CA ASN A 38 -17.08 14.87 7.18
C ASN A 38 -16.58 16.26 7.58
N ASP A 39 -15.77 16.31 8.63
CA ASP A 39 -15.14 17.50 9.19
C ASP A 39 -13.88 17.93 8.40
N GLY A 40 -13.51 17.17 7.36
CA GLY A 40 -12.29 17.41 6.59
C GLY A 40 -11.02 16.85 7.24
N THR A 41 -11.13 16.19 8.41
CA THR A 41 -9.97 15.59 9.10
C THR A 41 -9.40 14.44 8.28
N LEU A 42 -8.08 14.42 8.10
CA LEU A 42 -7.36 13.36 7.39
C LEU A 42 -7.22 12.13 8.31
N HIS A 43 -7.82 11.00 7.91
CA HIS A 43 -7.84 9.76 8.69
C HIS A 43 -6.93 8.67 8.13
N GLY A 44 -6.37 8.87 6.95
CA GLY A 44 -5.45 7.90 6.37
C GLY A 44 -4.95 8.28 4.99
N ILE A 45 -3.91 7.58 4.57
CA ILE A 45 -3.24 7.76 3.31
C ILE A 45 -2.95 6.40 2.65
N ALA A 46 -2.84 6.42 1.33
CA ALA A 46 -2.25 5.33 0.56
C ALA A 46 -1.23 5.88 -0.45
N ILE A 47 -0.14 5.14 -0.61
CA ILE A 47 0.97 5.45 -1.52
C ILE A 47 1.12 4.27 -2.47
N VAL A 48 0.84 4.53 -3.74
CA VAL A 48 0.97 3.55 -4.82
C VAL A 48 2.26 3.80 -5.57
N GLY A 49 3.05 2.77 -5.78
CA GLY A 49 4.37 2.83 -6.39
C GLY A 49 4.61 1.68 -7.37
N ARG A 50 5.86 1.56 -7.82
CA ARG A 50 6.33 0.38 -8.57
C ARG A 50 6.37 -0.84 -7.63
N PRO A 51 6.10 -2.05 -8.12
CA PRO A 51 6.28 -3.25 -7.34
C PRO A 51 7.71 -3.38 -6.78
N VAL A 52 7.83 -3.78 -5.51
CA VAL A 52 9.12 -4.04 -4.87
C VAL A 52 9.80 -5.26 -5.50
N SER A 53 9.00 -6.26 -5.89
CA SER A 53 9.48 -7.41 -6.64
C SER A 53 9.73 -7.03 -8.10
N ARG A 54 10.99 -7.11 -8.53
CA ARG A 54 11.40 -6.82 -9.92
C ARG A 54 10.64 -7.66 -10.96
N TYR A 55 10.26 -8.89 -10.60
CA TYR A 55 9.54 -9.81 -11.50
C TYR A 55 8.10 -9.36 -11.75
N LEU A 56 7.53 -8.54 -10.86
CA LEU A 56 6.19 -8.00 -10.97
C LEU A 56 6.19 -6.57 -11.52
N ASP A 57 7.35 -5.91 -11.54
CA ASP A 57 7.54 -4.57 -12.10
C ASP A 57 7.64 -4.61 -13.63
N ASN A 58 6.54 -5.04 -14.26
CA ASN A 58 6.41 -5.29 -15.70
C ASN A 58 5.89 -4.10 -16.50
N GLY A 59 5.79 -2.92 -15.89
CA GLY A 59 5.27 -1.69 -16.51
C GLY A 59 3.75 -1.51 -16.44
N THR A 60 2.97 -2.60 -16.26
CA THR A 60 1.50 -2.53 -16.20
C THR A 60 0.93 -2.90 -14.82
N THR A 61 1.78 -3.27 -13.87
CA THR A 61 1.42 -3.59 -12.48
C THR A 61 1.93 -2.51 -11.54
N ALA A 62 1.08 -2.10 -10.59
CA ALA A 62 1.45 -1.20 -9.51
C ALA A 62 1.30 -1.88 -8.13
N GLU A 63 1.92 -1.30 -7.11
CA GLU A 63 1.85 -1.80 -5.73
C GLU A 63 1.35 -0.73 -4.78
N VAL A 64 0.40 -1.08 -3.90
CA VAL A 64 0.10 -0.28 -2.70
C VAL A 64 1.23 -0.52 -1.70
N THR A 65 2.29 0.27 -1.86
CA THR A 65 3.54 0.14 -1.07
C THR A 65 3.36 0.58 0.38
N ARG A 66 2.47 1.54 0.61
CA ARG A 66 2.05 1.96 1.96
C ARG A 66 0.58 2.30 2.01
N LEU A 67 -0.05 1.87 3.08
CA LEU A 67 -1.37 2.33 3.51
C LEU A 67 -1.32 2.47 5.02
N CYS A 68 -1.75 3.63 5.51
CA CYS A 68 -1.75 3.94 6.94
C CYS A 68 -3.04 4.69 7.28
N THR A 69 -3.67 4.32 8.39
CA THR A 69 -4.88 4.95 8.90
C THR A 69 -4.72 5.14 10.41
N ASP A 70 -5.44 6.10 10.97
CA ASP A 70 -5.54 6.33 12.42
C ASP A 70 -6.52 5.38 13.14
N GLY A 71 -7.17 4.47 12.38
CA GLY A 71 -8.19 3.55 12.90
C GLY A 71 -9.62 3.96 12.57
N TYR A 72 -9.82 5.08 11.84
CA TYR A 72 -11.15 5.51 11.43
C TYR A 72 -11.90 4.43 10.65
N HIS A 73 -13.17 4.23 11.02
CA HIS A 73 -13.98 3.13 10.53
C HIS A 73 -14.07 3.13 8.99
N ASN A 74 -13.81 1.97 8.39
CA ASN A 74 -13.76 1.73 6.94
C ASN A 74 -12.72 2.53 6.12
N ALA A 75 -11.87 3.35 6.74
CA ALA A 75 -10.87 4.13 6.01
C ALA A 75 -9.91 3.24 5.20
N CYS A 76 -9.47 2.12 5.80
CA CYS A 76 -8.52 1.21 5.18
C CYS A 76 -9.07 0.52 3.92
N SER A 77 -10.26 -0.08 4.00
CA SER A 77 -10.91 -0.70 2.84
C SER A 77 -11.31 0.33 1.78
N PHE A 78 -11.77 1.52 2.21
CA PHE A 78 -12.11 2.61 1.31
C PHE A 78 -10.90 3.08 0.48
N LEU A 79 -9.73 3.21 1.11
CA LEU A 79 -8.47 3.54 0.44
C LEU A 79 -8.03 2.45 -0.54
N TYR A 80 -8.10 1.17 -0.17
CA TYR A 80 -7.79 0.06 -1.10
C TYR A 80 -8.70 0.06 -2.33
N GLY A 81 -10.00 0.27 -2.14
CA GLY A 81 -10.96 0.41 -3.24
C GLY A 81 -10.65 1.63 -4.13
N ALA A 82 -10.30 2.77 -3.53
CA ALA A 82 -9.93 3.97 -4.27
C ALA A 82 -8.65 3.79 -5.09
N CYS A 83 -7.62 3.16 -4.53
CA CYS A 83 -6.38 2.85 -5.24
C CYS A 83 -6.66 2.02 -6.50
N ALA A 84 -7.51 1.00 -6.40
CA ALA A 84 -7.89 0.17 -7.54
C ALA A 84 -8.60 0.95 -8.64
N ARG A 85 -9.56 1.81 -8.28
CA ARG A 85 -10.26 2.65 -9.25
C ARG A 85 -9.31 3.61 -9.96
N ILE A 86 -8.42 4.27 -9.23
CA ILE A 86 -7.46 5.24 -9.79
C ILE A 86 -6.42 4.54 -10.65
N ALA A 87 -5.83 3.44 -10.18
CA ALA A 87 -4.84 2.68 -10.94
C ALA A 87 -5.41 2.18 -12.28
N ARG A 88 -6.67 1.75 -12.29
CA ARG A 88 -7.37 1.37 -13.54
C ARG A 88 -7.49 2.55 -14.50
N GLN A 89 -7.86 3.74 -14.01
CA GLN A 89 -7.93 4.95 -14.84
C GLN A 89 -6.56 5.41 -15.38
N MET A 90 -5.47 5.09 -14.67
CA MET A 90 -4.10 5.33 -15.13
C MET A 90 -3.59 4.28 -16.13
N GLY A 91 -4.39 3.24 -16.46
CA GLY A 91 -4.01 2.19 -17.41
C GLY A 91 -3.25 1.01 -16.81
N TYR A 92 -3.18 0.88 -15.49
CA TYR A 92 -2.63 -0.35 -14.88
C TYR A 92 -3.61 -1.51 -15.02
N THR A 93 -3.09 -2.69 -15.29
CA THR A 93 -3.88 -3.93 -15.42
C THR A 93 -3.99 -4.69 -14.09
N ALA A 94 -3.15 -4.34 -13.11
CA ALA A 94 -3.15 -4.98 -11.81
C ALA A 94 -2.60 -4.10 -10.68
N LEU A 95 -3.08 -4.38 -9.48
CA LEU A 95 -2.50 -3.93 -8.22
C LEU A 95 -2.10 -5.11 -7.34
N LEU A 96 -1.05 -4.91 -6.55
CA LEU A 96 -0.66 -5.83 -5.50
C LEU A 96 -0.31 -5.10 -4.20
N THR A 97 -0.29 -5.85 -3.11
CA THR A 97 0.26 -5.41 -1.82
C THR A 97 0.69 -6.62 -1.01
N TYR A 98 1.43 -6.36 0.05
CA TYR A 98 1.92 -7.37 0.98
C TYR A 98 1.56 -6.98 2.40
N ILE A 99 1.03 -7.95 3.14
CA ILE A 99 0.87 -7.87 4.59
C ILE A 99 1.75 -8.94 5.24
N LEU A 100 2.10 -8.79 6.50
CA LEU A 100 2.71 -9.87 7.28
C LEU A 100 1.74 -11.03 7.41
N GLU A 101 2.26 -12.24 7.49
CA GLU A 101 1.45 -13.46 7.60
C GLU A 101 0.49 -13.43 8.80
N ASN A 102 0.89 -12.80 9.90
CA ASN A 102 0.09 -12.66 11.12
C ASN A 102 -0.94 -11.52 11.06
N GLU A 103 -1.00 -10.74 9.97
CA GLU A 103 -2.02 -9.72 9.77
C GLU A 103 -3.27 -10.33 9.11
N ASN A 104 -4.46 -9.96 9.61
CA ASN A 104 -5.72 -10.60 9.21
C ASN A 104 -6.08 -10.36 7.72
N GLY A 105 -5.77 -9.20 7.15
CA GLY A 105 -6.10 -8.88 5.76
C GLY A 105 -7.60 -8.64 5.50
N ALA A 106 -8.41 -8.46 6.54
CA ALA A 106 -9.87 -8.25 6.42
C ALA A 106 -10.24 -7.10 5.47
N SER A 107 -9.55 -5.96 5.57
CA SER A 107 -9.78 -4.79 4.70
C SER A 107 -9.51 -5.09 3.21
N LEU A 108 -8.56 -5.97 2.91
CA LEU A 108 -8.24 -6.38 1.54
C LEU A 108 -9.35 -7.27 0.96
N ARG A 109 -9.82 -8.25 1.74
CA ARG A 109 -10.95 -9.10 1.36
C ARG A 109 -12.23 -8.28 1.16
N ALA A 110 -12.53 -7.37 2.09
CA ALA A 110 -13.66 -6.44 1.98
C ALA A 110 -13.58 -5.54 0.73
N SER A 111 -12.36 -5.26 0.25
CA SER A 111 -12.12 -4.47 -0.96
C SER A 111 -12.04 -5.31 -2.24
N GLY A 112 -12.38 -6.60 -2.16
CA GLY A 112 -12.37 -7.53 -3.30
C GLY A 112 -10.98 -7.82 -3.85
N TRP A 113 -9.97 -7.92 -3.00
CA TRP A 113 -8.64 -8.38 -3.38
C TRP A 113 -8.53 -9.90 -3.21
N THR A 114 -7.78 -10.55 -4.09
CA THR A 114 -7.53 -11.99 -4.05
C THR A 114 -6.26 -12.28 -3.27
N ASP A 115 -6.36 -13.13 -2.26
CA ASP A 115 -5.19 -13.70 -1.57
C ASP A 115 -4.45 -14.66 -2.51
N LYS A 116 -3.16 -14.42 -2.74
CA LYS A 116 -2.27 -15.26 -3.58
C LYS A 116 -1.31 -16.09 -2.74
N GLY A 117 -1.56 -16.21 -1.44
CA GLY A 117 -0.82 -17.04 -0.51
C GLY A 117 0.41 -16.36 0.09
N ILE A 118 1.11 -17.16 0.90
CA ILE A 118 2.38 -16.78 1.52
C ILE A 118 3.44 -16.64 0.44
N CYS A 119 4.20 -15.55 0.48
CA CYS A 119 5.15 -15.16 -0.54
C CYS A 119 6.49 -14.74 0.09
N GLY A 120 7.19 -15.71 0.67
CA GLY A 120 8.50 -15.47 1.29
C GLY A 120 8.50 -14.29 2.27
N GLY A 121 9.67 -13.73 2.48
CA GLY A 121 9.91 -12.64 3.42
C GLY A 121 11.39 -12.30 3.39
N GLY A 122 11.92 -11.86 4.53
CA GLY A 122 13.35 -11.64 4.69
C GLY A 122 13.82 -10.28 4.23
N ASN A 123 15.08 -10.26 3.80
CA ASN A 123 15.83 -9.04 3.59
C ASN A 123 16.34 -8.94 2.16
N TRP A 124 16.23 -7.75 1.58
CA TRP A 124 16.78 -7.45 0.25
C TRP A 124 18.24 -6.97 0.32
N ASN A 125 18.81 -6.85 1.52
CA ASN A 125 20.22 -6.60 1.75
C ASN A 125 21.02 -7.88 1.49
N VAL A 126 21.83 -7.88 0.43
CA VAL A 126 22.71 -9.00 0.06
C VAL A 126 24.09 -8.43 -0.31
N LYS A 127 25.17 -9.23 -0.18
CA LYS A 127 26.56 -8.77 -0.38
C LYS A 127 26.78 -8.05 -1.72
N SER A 128 26.17 -8.55 -2.81
CA SER A 128 26.27 -7.96 -4.15
C SER A 128 25.40 -6.71 -4.35
N ARG A 129 24.49 -6.41 -3.43
CA ARG A 129 23.63 -5.22 -3.47
C ARG A 129 23.25 -4.79 -2.03
N PRO A 130 24.15 -4.07 -1.35
CA PRO A 130 23.90 -3.60 0.01
C PRO A 130 22.67 -2.71 0.08
N ARG A 131 21.81 -2.95 1.08
CA ARG A 131 20.62 -2.14 1.38
C ARG A 131 20.47 -2.01 2.90
N ALA A 132 19.64 -1.07 3.35
CA ALA A 132 19.20 -1.10 4.73
C ALA A 132 18.38 -2.37 5.00
N ASP A 133 18.55 -2.95 6.18
CA ASP A 133 17.81 -4.14 6.57
C ASP A 133 16.31 -3.85 6.66
N SER A 134 15.50 -4.81 6.20
CA SER A 134 14.06 -4.73 6.37
C SER A 134 13.72 -4.82 7.85
N GLN A 135 13.02 -3.82 8.39
CA GLN A 135 12.55 -3.86 9.78
C GLN A 135 11.63 -5.05 10.06
N ASN A 136 10.91 -5.52 9.03
CA ASN A 136 10.10 -6.74 9.09
C ASN A 136 10.62 -7.76 8.08
N SER A 137 11.29 -8.80 8.58
CA SER A 137 11.79 -9.95 7.82
C SER A 137 10.85 -11.15 7.86
N GLY A 138 9.74 -11.07 8.61
CA GLY A 138 8.74 -12.12 8.71
C GLY A 138 8.14 -12.50 7.37
N MET A 139 7.54 -13.69 7.33
CA MET A 139 6.81 -14.17 6.18
C MET A 139 5.67 -13.22 5.84
N LYS A 140 5.44 -13.01 4.55
CA LYS A 140 4.43 -12.11 4.01
C LYS A 140 3.40 -12.89 3.24
N ARG A 141 2.21 -12.31 3.15
CA ARG A 141 1.11 -12.77 2.30
C ARG A 141 0.88 -11.73 1.22
N ARG A 142 0.76 -12.18 -0.04
CA ARG A 142 0.51 -11.30 -1.18
C ARG A 142 -0.96 -11.25 -1.48
N TYR A 143 -1.49 -10.04 -1.60
CA TYR A 143 -2.81 -9.79 -2.17
C TYR A 143 -2.67 -9.18 -3.56
N TYR A 144 -3.55 -9.58 -4.45
CA TYR A 144 -3.56 -9.19 -5.85
C TYR A 144 -4.96 -8.77 -6.29
N LYS A 145 -5.05 -7.77 -7.15
CA LYS A 145 -6.31 -7.32 -7.74
C LYS A 145 -6.11 -7.07 -9.23
N GLU A 146 -6.83 -7.84 -10.03
CA GLU A 146 -6.97 -7.57 -11.46
C GLU A 146 -7.83 -6.32 -11.65
N LEU A 147 -7.36 -5.43 -12.52
CA LEU A 147 -8.05 -4.20 -12.89
C LEU A 147 -8.57 -4.39 -14.30
N ARG A 148 -9.84 -4.78 -14.40
CA ARG A 148 -10.60 -4.83 -15.65
C ARG A 148 -11.43 -3.56 -15.78
#